data_AF-A0A418XPT5-F1
#
_entry.id   AF-A0A418XPT5-F1
#
_cell.length_a   1.000
_cell.length_b   1.000
_cell.length_c   1.000
_cell.angle_alpha   90.00
_cell.angle_beta   90.00
_cell.angle_gamma   90.00
#
_symmetry.space_group_name_H-M   'P 1'
#
loop_
_entity.id
_entity.type
_entity.pdbx_description
1 polymer ?
#
loop_
_entity_poly.entity_id
_entity_poly.type
_entity_poly.pdbx_seq_one_letter_code
_entity_poly.pdbx_strand_id
1 'polypeptide(L)'
;WTGKGSPWLLLPAALSLIAFVWLLTLHPAASGRVYATYGAIYIATALGWLYFVDGVTPEWNDYLGVGLALAGAGFIAIGHRAA
;
A
#
# COMPACT_ATOMS: atom_id res chain seq x y z
N TRP A 1 -25.93 -0.62 12.11
CA TRP A 1 -25.45 0.52 11.29
C TRP A 1 -24.33 1.18 12.06
N THR A 2 -23.13 1.14 11.50
CA THR A 2 -21.82 1.24 12.17
C THR A 2 -21.42 2.69 12.48
N GLY A 3 -20.89 2.91 13.68
CA GLY A 3 -20.45 4.21 14.19
C GLY A 3 -19.30 4.81 13.38
N LYS A 4 -19.63 5.54 12.32
CA LYS A 4 -18.67 6.31 11.52
C LYS A 4 -18.57 7.71 12.13
N GLY A 5 -17.35 8.08 12.51
CA GLY A 5 -17.03 9.34 13.16
C GLY A 5 -17.56 10.57 12.39
N SER A 6 -17.70 11.67 13.13
CA SER A 6 -18.28 12.94 12.68
C SER A 6 -17.92 13.30 11.23
N PRO A 7 -18.87 13.78 10.40
CA PRO A 7 -18.61 14.28 9.04
C PRO A 7 -17.47 15.30 8.96
N TRP A 8 -17.16 15.94 10.09
CA TRP A 8 -16.03 16.83 10.29
C TRP A 8 -14.66 16.18 10.01
N LEU A 9 -14.53 14.85 10.10
CA LEU A 9 -13.33 14.10 9.73
C LEU A 9 -13.07 14.05 8.23
N LEU A 10 -14.07 14.40 7.40
CA LEU A 10 -13.89 14.47 5.94
C LEU A 10 -12.98 15.63 5.52
N LEU A 11 -12.98 16.73 6.29
CA LEU A 11 -12.15 17.91 6.04
C LEU A 11 -10.65 17.62 6.17
N PRO A 12 -10.14 17.07 7.29
CA PRO A 12 -8.73 16.69 7.40
C PRO A 12 -8.37 15.54 6.45
N ALA A 13 -9.28 14.61 6.18
CA ALA A 13 -9.06 13.55 5.20
C ALA A 13 -8.87 14.10 3.78
N ALA A 14 -9.72 15.05 3.36
CA ALA A 14 -9.62 15.71 2.06
C ALA A 14 -8.33 16.53 1.93
N LEU A 15 -7.94 17.27 2.97
CA LEU A 15 -6.68 18.00 3.00
C LEU A 15 -5.46 17.07 2.90
N SER A 16 -5.47 15.94 3.63
CA SER A 16 -4.42 14.93 3.53
C SER A 16 -4.35 14.31 2.14
N LEU A 17 -5.49 14.12 1.46
CA LEU A 17 -5.54 13.59 0.10
C LEU A 17 -4.99 14.59 -0.92
N ILE A 18 -5.35 15.87 -0.80
CA ILE A 18 -4.83 16.94 -1.65
C ILE A 18 -3.31 17.06 -1.49
N ALA A 19 -2.81 17.05 -0.25
CA ALA A 19 -1.38 17.11 0.02
C ALA A 19 -0.63 15.91 -0.58
N PHE A 20 -1.20 14.70 -0.49
CA PHE A 20 -0.64 13.50 -1.08
C PHE A 20 -0.58 13.57 -2.62
N VAL A 21 -1.66 14.04 -3.26
CA VAL A 21 -1.71 14.25 -4.72
C VAL A 21 -0.77 15.36 -5.16
N TRP A 22 -0.58 16.40 -4.37
CA TRP A 22 0.37 17.45 -4.68
C TRP A 22 1.82 16.94 -4.59
N LEU A 23 2.16 16.16 -3.55
CA LEU A 23 3.46 15.50 -3.42
C LEU A 23 3.80 14.61 -4.63
N LEU A 24 2.78 14.00 -5.24
CA LEU A 24 2.94 13.19 -6.43
C LEU A 24 3.43 13.95 -7.65
N THR A 25 2.97 15.18 -7.80
CA THR A 25 3.34 16.03 -8.92
C THR A 25 4.79 16.50 -8.85
N LEU A 26 5.38 16.51 -7.66
CA LEU A 26 6.79 16.85 -7.44
C LEU A 26 7.77 15.72 -7.78
N HIS A 27 7.29 14.49 -7.99
CA HIS A 27 8.16 13.33 -8.21
C HIS A 27 8.49 13.18 -9.72
N PRO A 28 9.76 13.31 -10.17
CA PRO A 28 10.13 13.24 -11.59
C PRO A 28 10.12 11.81 -12.18
N ALA A 29 9.78 10.79 -11.40
CA ALA A 29 9.68 9.41 -11.84
C ALA A 29 8.21 8.98 -11.94
N ALA A 30 7.89 8.09 -12.90
CA ALA A 30 6.54 7.59 -13.17
C ALA A 30 5.83 7.10 -11.89
N SER A 31 5.02 7.98 -11.31
CA SER A 31 4.57 7.87 -9.92
C SER A 31 3.69 6.66 -9.65
N GLY A 32 2.97 6.19 -10.66
CA GLY A 32 2.14 4.99 -10.58
C GLY A 32 2.93 3.70 -10.32
N ARG A 33 4.17 3.58 -10.81
CA ARG A 33 5.00 2.37 -10.61
C ARG A 33 5.57 2.32 -9.19
N VAL A 34 5.98 3.47 -8.67
CA VAL A 34 6.45 3.62 -7.29
C VAL A 34 5.35 3.23 -6.30
N TYR A 35 4.11 3.67 -6.54
CA TYR A 35 2.99 3.26 -5.69
C TYR A 35 2.65 1.78 -5.76
N ALA A 36 2.74 1.17 -6.95
CA ALA A 36 2.52 -0.27 -7.08
C ALA A 36 3.51 -1.07 -6.20
N THR A 37 4.77 -0.64 -6.13
CA THR A 37 5.78 -1.27 -5.26
C THR A 37 5.50 -1.06 -3.77
N TYR A 38 5.11 0.16 -3.36
CA TYR A 38 4.71 0.44 -1.96
C TYR A 38 3.51 -0.41 -1.51
N GLY A 39 2.51 -0.58 -2.39
CA GLY A 39 1.33 -1.40 -2.09
C GLY A 39 1.68 -2.84 -1.74
N ALA A 40 2.67 -3.44 -2.41
CA ALA A 40 3.10 -4.80 -2.09
C ALA A 40 3.81 -4.90 -0.72
N ILE A 41 4.60 -3.88 -0.35
CA ILE A 41 5.21 -3.81 1.00
C ILE A 41 4.15 -3.66 2.09
N TYR A 42 3.08 -2.90 1.81
CA TYR A 42 1.96 -2.78 2.73
C TYR A 42 1.29 -4.14 2.97
N ILE A 43 1.03 -4.93 1.90
CA ILE A 43 0.43 -6.26 2.02
C ILE A 43 1.30 -7.18 2.90
N ALA A 44 2.63 -7.17 2.71
CA ALA A 44 3.55 -7.96 3.54
C ALA A 44 3.53 -7.52 5.02
N THR A 45 3.54 -6.21 5.26
CA THR A 45 3.48 -5.64 6.63
C THR A 45 2.17 -5.97 7.31
N ALA A 46 1.05 -5.89 6.60
CA ALA A 46 -0.27 -6.24 7.11
C ALA A 46 -0.35 -7.71 7.52
N LEU A 47 0.27 -8.62 6.75
CA LEU A 47 0.35 -10.02 7.13
C LEU A 47 1.24 -10.27 8.36
N GLY A 48 2.34 -9.52 8.47
CA GLY A 48 3.14 -9.50 9.70
C GLY A 48 2.32 -9.02 10.90
N TRP A 49 1.53 -7.96 10.75
CA TRP A 49 0.65 -7.46 11.80
C TRP A 49 -0.39 -8.49 12.23
N LEU A 50 -1.04 -9.14 11.26
CA LEU A 50 -2.01 -10.21 11.50
C LEU A 50 -1.41 -11.33 12.37
N TYR A 51 -0.15 -11.68 12.10
CA TYR A 51 0.56 -12.70 12.86
C TYR A 51 1.03 -12.23 14.24
N PHE A 52 1.66 -11.05 14.32
CA PHE A 52 2.33 -10.57 15.53
C PHE A 52 1.40 -9.88 16.52
N VAL A 53 0.43 -9.12 16.03
CA VAL A 53 -0.46 -8.29 16.87
C VAL A 53 -1.80 -8.97 17.04
N ASP A 54 -2.39 -9.47 15.95
CA ASP A 54 -3.69 -10.11 16.03
C ASP A 54 -3.60 -11.59 16.44
N GLY A 55 -2.39 -12.18 16.43
CA GLY A 55 -2.12 -13.56 16.84
C GLY A 55 -2.75 -14.60 15.92
N VAL A 56 -3.19 -14.20 14.73
CA VAL A 56 -3.80 -15.08 13.74
C VAL A 56 -2.70 -15.67 12.88
N THR A 57 -2.55 -16.99 12.91
CA THR A 57 -1.61 -17.71 12.05
C THR A 57 -2.02 -17.55 10.58
N PRO A 58 -1.19 -16.92 9.73
CA PRO A 58 -1.49 -16.78 8.31
C PRO A 58 -1.62 -18.15 7.65
N GLU A 59 -2.56 -18.25 6.74
CA GLU A 59 -2.79 -19.46 5.97
C GLU A 59 -1.85 -19.56 4.77
N TRP A 60 -1.75 -20.74 4.16
CA TRP A 60 -0.90 -20.94 2.99
C TRP A 60 -1.27 -20.03 1.81
N ASN A 61 -2.56 -19.71 1.65
CA ASN A 61 -3.07 -18.77 0.66
C ASN A 61 -2.53 -17.34 0.87
N ASP A 62 -2.32 -16.90 2.11
CA ASP A 62 -1.82 -15.59 2.46
C ASP A 62 -0.35 -15.43 2.08
N TYR A 63 0.45 -16.45 2.36
CA TYR A 63 1.86 -16.47 1.95
C TYR A 63 2.01 -16.46 0.43
N LEU A 64 1.17 -17.21 -0.29
CA LEU A 64 1.12 -17.17 -1.76
C LEU A 64 0.70 -15.79 -2.28
N GLY A 65 -0.30 -15.16 -1.65
CA GLY A 65 -0.77 -13.82 -1.99
C GLY A 65 0.30 -12.75 -1.82
N VAL A 66 0.99 -12.74 -0.67
CA VAL A 66 2.14 -11.87 -0.42
C VAL A 66 3.25 -12.13 -1.44
N GLY A 67 3.58 -13.40 -1.70
CA GLY A 67 4.59 -13.77 -2.69
C GLY A 67 4.28 -13.24 -4.09
N LEU A 68 3.04 -13.38 -4.54
CA LEU A 68 2.60 -12.91 -5.85
C LEU A 68 2.61 -11.37 -5.93
N ALA A 69 2.17 -10.68 -4.87
CA ALA A 69 2.17 -9.22 -4.79
C ALA A 69 3.61 -8.67 -4.85
N LEU A 70 4.53 -9.26 -4.08
CA LEU A 70 5.94 -8.88 -4.09
C LEU A 70 6.63 -9.20 -5.42
N ALA A 71 6.31 -10.33 -6.04
CA ALA A 71 6.83 -10.68 -7.36
C ALA A 71 6.38 -9.68 -8.44
N GLY A 72 5.10 -9.32 -8.45
CA GLY A 72 4.56 -8.30 -9.35
C GLY A 72 5.19 -6.92 -9.14
N ALA A 73 5.33 -6.50 -7.88
CA ALA A 73 6.03 -5.26 -7.52
C ALA A 73 7.52 -5.29 -7.91
N GLY A 74 8.19 -6.43 -7.74
CA GLY A 74 9.57 -6.66 -8.17
C GLY A 74 9.71 -6.56 -9.69
N PHE A 75 8.77 -7.12 -10.45
CA PHE A 75 8.77 -7.00 -11.91
C PHE A 75 8.58 -5.55 -12.39
N ILE A 76 7.68 -4.80 -11.74
CA ILE A 76 7.46 -3.38 -12.00
C ILE A 76 8.71 -2.55 -11.67
N ALA A 77 9.39 -2.87 -10.56
CA ALA A 77 10.61 -2.19 -10.12
C ALA A 77 11.83 -2.52 -11.00
N ILE A 78 12.00 -3.78 -11.42
CA ILE A 78 13.10 -4.20 -12.30
C ILE A 78 12.92 -3.66 -13.71
N GLY A 79 11.68 -3.63 -14.22
CA GLY A 79 11.35 -2.98 -15.49
C GLY A 79 11.57 -1.45 -15.49
N HIS A 80 12.09 -0.88 -14.42
CA HIS A 80 12.57 0.50 -14.33
C HIS A 80 14.10 0.60 -14.35
N ARG A 81 14.83 -0.51 -14.09
CA ARG A 81 16.30 -0.56 -14.09
C ARG A 81 16.90 -0.96 -15.45
N ALA A 82 16.07 -1.39 -16.40
CA ALA A 82 16.44 -1.52 -17.81
C ALA A 82 16.28 -0.15 -18.50
N ALA A 83 17.22 0.75 -18.23
CA ALA A 83 17.45 1.98 -18.98
C ALA A 83 18.96 2.13 -19.17
#